data_AF-A0A7J6I959-F1
#
_entry.id   AF-A0A7J6I959-F1
#
_cell.length_a   1.000
_cell.length_b   1.000
_cell.length_c   1.000
_cell.angle_alpha   90.00
_cell.angle_beta   90.00
_cell.angle_gamma   90.00
#
_symmetry.space_group_name_H-M   'P 1'
#
loop_
_entity.id
_entity.type
_entity.pdbx_description
1 polymer ?
#
loop_
_entity_poly.entity_id
_entity_poly.type
_entity_poly.pdbx_seq_one_letter_code
_entity_poly.pdbx_strand_id
1 'polypeptide(L)'
;MKFSGLAHAFLAAVFVFQYSCNQTTPISATKTTPTIFPNPTYFSYIKTSCNVTIYPKLCYESLSIFAQSIKTNPKLLASTALNVSLTATKTTSVIINRLSRTRGMSPMEVAAVQDCVELIGDSLEELEKSVCQMGQLGDYDFGAQISDIQTWISAALTDDGTCVDGFSEGGKYGDGNGNAKLIVRRHVLKVSHLTSNALALLNSYASLPTMVIIIFIVMIIQSYVMVATGLLSNEPMDSNTEFIKTSCGATTYPDLCFTTLSSHAFEIQSNPQLLAGAALSETLKTVRLTSAAMSKLAKSQGLTVREAAALKDCVEELGDSVDELQRSVGEMGKKDVNFEMQMSDIETWVSAALTDEDTCVDGFSGNGMNGSVKTTVRENIVKVAHMTSNALALTLLPFCHLFIFGLMKLIIYTCLSLLYILTLLSSLINNYLKFEFSKKQEKIRRRIRQRNVIIDPVLCIFIHLSIL
;
A
#
# COMPACT_ATOMS: atom_id res chain seq x y z
N MET A 1 -28.02 -9.75 45.56
CA MET A 1 -28.75 -9.94 44.27
C MET A 1 -28.48 -8.75 43.35
N LYS A 2 -27.36 -8.75 42.61
CA LYS A 2 -27.06 -7.73 41.57
C LYS A 2 -26.42 -8.34 40.30
N PHE A 3 -26.36 -9.67 40.20
CA PHE A 3 -25.76 -10.37 39.06
C PHE A 3 -26.76 -10.70 37.94
N SER A 4 -28.08 -10.57 38.15
CA SER A 4 -29.06 -10.91 37.11
C SER A 4 -29.15 -9.85 36.00
N GLY A 5 -28.99 -8.56 36.29
CA GLY A 5 -29.12 -7.49 35.30
C GLY A 5 -28.03 -7.51 34.23
N LEU A 6 -26.78 -7.83 34.61
CA LEU A 6 -25.65 -7.90 33.68
C LEU A 6 -25.79 -9.10 32.73
N ALA A 7 -26.23 -10.25 33.25
CA ALA A 7 -26.47 -11.45 32.44
C ALA A 7 -27.62 -11.24 31.43
N HIS A 8 -28.68 -10.53 31.79
CA HIS A 8 -29.78 -10.22 30.86
C HIS A 8 -29.38 -9.21 29.79
N ALA A 9 -28.55 -8.22 30.13
CA ALA A 9 -27.98 -7.29 29.15
C ALA A 9 -27.01 -8.00 28.18
N PHE A 10 -26.21 -8.95 28.69
CA PHE A 10 -25.30 -9.75 27.88
C PHE A 10 -26.06 -10.69 26.94
N LEU A 11 -27.10 -11.38 27.44
CA LEU A 11 -27.97 -12.22 26.62
C LEU A 11 -28.72 -11.39 25.56
N ALA A 12 -29.23 -10.21 25.92
CA ALA A 12 -29.90 -9.32 24.98
C ALA A 12 -28.94 -8.82 23.88
N ALA A 13 -27.70 -8.47 24.23
CA ALA A 13 -26.67 -8.07 23.27
C ALA A 13 -26.29 -9.23 22.33
N VAL A 14 -26.14 -10.46 22.85
CA VAL A 14 -25.90 -11.67 22.05
C VAL A 14 -27.06 -11.96 21.09
N PHE A 15 -28.30 -11.82 21.55
CA PHE A 15 -29.49 -12.00 20.70
C PHE A 15 -29.63 -10.93 19.61
N VAL A 16 -29.30 -9.67 19.90
CA VAL A 16 -29.30 -8.57 18.91
C VAL A 16 -28.19 -8.76 17.87
N PHE A 17 -27.01 -9.21 18.30
CA PHE A 17 -25.88 -9.52 17.43
C PHE A 17 -26.19 -10.71 16.48
N GLN A 18 -26.80 -11.79 17.00
CA GLN A 18 -27.26 -12.94 16.19
C GLN A 18 -28.38 -12.57 15.21
N TYR A 19 -29.36 -11.74 15.63
CA TYR A 19 -30.46 -11.34 14.75
C TYR A 19 -29.99 -10.46 13.58
N SER A 20 -28.98 -9.62 13.82
CA SER A 20 -28.37 -8.76 12.79
C SER A 20 -27.47 -9.55 11.83
N CYS A 21 -26.88 -10.66 12.28
CA CYS A 21 -26.07 -11.54 11.45
C CYS A 21 -26.90 -12.40 10.47
N ASN A 22 -28.19 -12.66 10.77
CA ASN A 22 -29.08 -13.43 9.91
C ASN A 22 -29.47 -12.73 8.59
N GLN A 23 -29.02 -11.48 8.39
CA GLN A 23 -29.29 -10.68 7.18
C GLN A 23 -28.11 -10.52 6.22
N THR A 24 -26.92 -11.06 6.51
CA THR A 24 -25.81 -11.04 5.53
C THR A 24 -26.17 -11.92 4.34
N THR A 25 -26.42 -11.29 3.20
CA THR A 25 -26.59 -11.99 1.92
C THR A 25 -25.31 -12.74 1.59
N PRO A 26 -25.39 -14.03 1.23
CA PRO A 26 -24.22 -14.77 0.78
C PRO A 26 -23.61 -14.06 -0.44
N ILE A 27 -22.30 -13.82 -0.42
CA ILE A 27 -21.58 -13.42 -1.62
C ILE A 27 -21.58 -14.64 -2.54
N SER A 28 -22.55 -14.67 -3.45
CA SER A 28 -22.74 -15.79 -4.36
C SER A 28 -21.66 -15.71 -5.45
N ALA A 29 -20.83 -16.74 -5.54
CA ALA A 29 -19.93 -16.92 -6.67
C ALA A 29 -20.78 -17.03 -7.94
N THR A 30 -20.78 -16.00 -8.79
CA THR A 30 -21.41 -16.10 -10.11
C THR A 30 -20.57 -17.03 -10.98
N LYS A 31 -21.08 -18.23 -11.27
CA LYS A 31 -20.63 -19.00 -12.43
C LYS A 31 -20.99 -18.19 -13.67
N THR A 32 -19.97 -17.63 -14.31
CA THR A 32 -20.14 -16.78 -15.48
C THR A 32 -20.70 -17.59 -16.65
N THR A 33 -21.92 -17.25 -17.08
CA THR A 33 -22.34 -17.44 -18.48
C THR A 33 -21.46 -16.53 -19.35
N PRO A 34 -20.96 -16.98 -20.50
CA PRO A 34 -19.88 -16.30 -21.22
C PRO A 34 -20.38 -15.04 -21.94
N THR A 35 -20.41 -13.91 -21.24
CA THR A 35 -20.34 -12.58 -21.86
C THR A 35 -19.52 -11.65 -20.97
N ILE A 36 -18.61 -10.90 -21.61
CA ILE A 36 -17.68 -9.88 -21.08
C ILE A 36 -16.31 -10.45 -20.66
N PHE A 37 -15.28 -10.11 -21.43
CA PHE A 37 -13.88 -10.40 -21.15
C PHE A 37 -13.53 -10.05 -19.68
N PRO A 38 -12.87 -10.95 -18.93
CA PRO A 38 -12.45 -10.66 -17.57
C PRO A 38 -11.52 -9.44 -17.56
N ASN A 39 -11.82 -8.44 -16.72
CA ASN A 39 -10.96 -7.26 -16.60
C ASN A 39 -9.63 -7.66 -15.95
N PRO A 40 -8.49 -7.58 -16.67
CA PRO A 40 -7.20 -8.03 -16.16
C PRO A 40 -6.75 -7.29 -14.91
N THR A 41 -7.21 -6.05 -14.71
CA THR A 41 -6.89 -5.21 -13.56
C THR A 41 -7.39 -5.82 -12.24
N TYR A 42 -8.56 -6.47 -12.21
CA TYR A 42 -9.11 -7.04 -10.97
C TYR A 42 -8.32 -8.28 -10.52
N PHE A 43 -7.91 -9.12 -11.49
CA PHE A 43 -7.06 -10.28 -11.21
C PHE A 43 -5.65 -9.84 -10.77
N SER A 44 -5.09 -8.82 -11.44
CA SER A 44 -3.81 -8.23 -11.05
C SER A 44 -3.86 -7.65 -9.64
N TYR A 45 -4.92 -6.91 -9.30
CA TYR A 45 -5.13 -6.38 -7.94
C TYR A 45 -5.12 -7.48 -6.88
N ILE A 46 -5.91 -8.55 -7.06
CA ILE A 46 -5.93 -9.67 -6.11
C ILE A 46 -4.56 -10.32 -6.00
N LYS A 47 -3.87 -10.55 -7.13
CA LYS A 47 -2.53 -11.15 -7.14
C LYS A 47 -1.55 -10.31 -6.33
N THR A 48 -1.50 -9.01 -6.55
CA THR A 48 -0.62 -8.09 -5.84
C THR A 48 -0.99 -7.99 -4.36
N SER A 49 -2.28 -7.88 -4.02
CA SER A 49 -2.72 -7.84 -2.63
C SER A 49 -2.39 -9.12 -1.86
N CYS A 50 -2.41 -10.28 -2.52
CA CYS A 50 -2.05 -11.55 -1.90
C CYS A 50 -0.56 -11.67 -1.54
N ASN A 51 0.34 -10.83 -2.09
CA ASN A 51 1.78 -10.88 -1.80
C ASN A 51 2.12 -10.57 -0.33
N VAL A 52 1.24 -9.86 0.39
CA VAL A 52 1.43 -9.56 1.82
C VAL A 52 1.09 -10.75 2.74
N THR A 53 0.52 -11.83 2.18
CA THR A 53 0.04 -12.99 2.94
C THR A 53 1.10 -14.07 3.04
N ILE A 54 1.02 -14.92 4.08
CA ILE A 54 1.94 -16.06 4.27
C ILE A 54 1.73 -17.12 3.17
N TYR A 55 0.50 -17.26 2.66
CA TYR A 55 0.15 -18.25 1.63
C TYR A 55 -0.38 -17.57 0.35
N PRO A 56 0.47 -16.83 -0.40
CA PRO A 56 0.05 -15.97 -1.50
C PRO A 56 -0.60 -16.74 -2.65
N LYS A 57 -0.11 -17.94 -2.96
CA LYS A 57 -0.70 -18.81 -3.98
C LYS A 57 -2.13 -19.24 -3.59
N LEU A 58 -2.32 -19.71 -2.36
CA LEU A 58 -3.64 -20.11 -1.86
C LEU A 58 -4.59 -18.91 -1.77
N CYS A 59 -4.09 -17.75 -1.36
CA CYS A 59 -4.83 -16.49 -1.35
C CYS A 59 -5.38 -16.19 -2.75
N TYR A 60 -4.52 -16.16 -3.77
CA TYR A 60 -4.94 -15.85 -5.14
C TYR A 60 -5.91 -16.89 -5.72
N GLU A 61 -5.61 -18.18 -5.56
CA GLU A 61 -6.45 -19.27 -6.07
C GLU A 61 -7.86 -19.25 -5.44
N SER A 62 -7.95 -18.92 -4.14
CA SER A 62 -9.23 -18.89 -3.43
C SER A 62 -10.06 -17.62 -3.69
N LEU A 63 -9.42 -16.50 -4.06
CA LEU A 63 -10.09 -15.21 -4.23
C LEU A 63 -10.36 -14.82 -5.69
N SER A 64 -9.57 -15.34 -6.65
CA SER A 64 -9.67 -14.97 -8.07
C SER A 64 -11.06 -15.22 -8.68
N ILE A 65 -11.80 -16.23 -8.18
CA ILE A 65 -13.17 -16.52 -8.63
C ILE A 65 -14.17 -15.41 -8.24
N PHE A 66 -13.82 -14.57 -7.27
CA PHE A 66 -14.61 -13.43 -6.81
C PHE A 66 -14.12 -12.09 -7.38
N ALA A 67 -13.21 -12.09 -8.35
CA ALA A 67 -12.58 -10.87 -8.88
C ALA A 67 -13.59 -9.81 -9.35
N GLN A 68 -14.70 -10.22 -9.96
CA GLN A 68 -15.73 -9.28 -10.41
C GLN A 68 -16.52 -8.63 -9.27
N SER A 69 -16.67 -9.33 -8.14
CA SER A 69 -17.31 -8.82 -6.94
C SER A 69 -16.36 -7.93 -6.14
N ILE A 70 -15.08 -8.34 -6.04
CA ILE A 70 -14.03 -7.61 -5.30
C ILE A 70 -13.63 -6.32 -6.03
N LYS A 71 -13.47 -6.39 -7.36
CA LYS A 71 -12.89 -5.32 -8.19
C LYS A 71 -11.52 -4.89 -7.63
N THR A 72 -11.36 -3.62 -7.28
CA THR A 72 -10.17 -3.05 -6.63
C THR A 72 -10.48 -2.53 -5.23
N ASN A 73 -11.51 -3.08 -4.57
CA ASN A 73 -11.99 -2.60 -3.27
C ASN A 73 -11.37 -3.39 -2.11
N PRO A 74 -10.58 -2.76 -1.23
CA PRO A 74 -9.88 -3.46 -0.14
C PRO A 74 -10.80 -3.97 0.95
N LYS A 75 -11.93 -3.29 1.25
CA LYS A 75 -12.94 -3.78 2.20
C LYS A 75 -13.60 -5.04 1.67
N LEU A 76 -13.97 -5.06 0.38
CA LEU A 76 -14.56 -6.25 -0.25
C LEU A 76 -13.55 -7.40 -0.36
N LEU A 77 -12.28 -7.11 -0.63
CA LEU A 77 -11.22 -8.11 -0.64
C LEU A 77 -11.08 -8.81 0.72
N ALA A 78 -10.92 -8.03 1.80
CA ALA A 78 -10.78 -8.57 3.16
C ALA A 78 -12.07 -9.29 3.62
N SER A 79 -13.25 -8.74 3.32
CA SER A 79 -14.54 -9.39 3.63
C SER A 79 -14.74 -10.71 2.86
N THR A 80 -14.30 -10.77 1.60
CA THR A 80 -14.37 -12.00 0.81
C THR A 80 -13.42 -13.06 1.36
N ALA A 81 -12.21 -12.68 1.77
CA ALA A 81 -11.26 -13.60 2.40
C ALA A 81 -11.80 -14.19 3.72
N LEU A 82 -12.48 -13.39 4.54
CA LEU A 82 -13.15 -13.88 5.75
C LEU A 82 -14.28 -14.85 5.43
N ASN A 83 -15.11 -14.55 4.42
CA ASN A 83 -16.18 -15.45 3.99
C ASN A 83 -15.67 -16.78 3.41
N VAL A 84 -14.57 -16.75 2.66
CA VAL A 84 -13.90 -17.97 2.17
C VAL A 84 -13.40 -18.82 3.33
N SER A 85 -12.77 -18.18 4.33
CA SER A 85 -12.29 -18.86 5.54
C SER A 85 -13.46 -19.48 6.31
N LEU A 86 -14.51 -18.70 6.59
CA LEU A 86 -15.73 -19.17 7.24
C LEU A 86 -16.37 -20.37 6.53
N THR A 87 -16.43 -20.32 5.19
CA THR A 87 -16.98 -21.43 4.38
C THR A 87 -16.13 -22.70 4.51
N ALA A 88 -14.81 -22.55 4.53
CA ALA A 88 -13.88 -23.65 4.76
C ALA A 88 -14.03 -24.23 6.18
N THR A 89 -14.19 -23.39 7.20
CA THR A 89 -14.43 -23.81 8.60
C THR A 89 -15.75 -24.55 8.74
N LYS A 90 -16.85 -24.04 8.17
CA LYS A 90 -18.16 -24.73 8.13
C LYS A 90 -18.05 -26.13 7.54
N THR A 91 -17.35 -26.23 6.40
CA THR A 91 -17.13 -27.51 5.74
C THR A 91 -16.30 -28.46 6.60
N THR A 92 -15.24 -27.95 7.23
CA THR A 92 -14.33 -28.72 8.09
C THR A 92 -15.03 -29.19 9.36
N SER A 93 -15.82 -28.34 10.01
CA SER A 93 -16.64 -28.69 11.18
C SER A 93 -17.53 -29.90 10.91
N VAL A 94 -18.21 -29.93 9.75
CA VAL A 94 -19.02 -31.09 9.34
C VAL A 94 -18.16 -32.35 9.15
N ILE A 95 -16.98 -32.21 8.57
CA ILE A 95 -16.07 -33.35 8.32
C ILE A 95 -15.54 -33.91 9.65
N ILE A 96 -15.07 -33.07 10.56
CA ILE A 96 -14.52 -33.49 11.85
C ILE A 96 -15.63 -34.08 12.76
N ASN A 97 -16.83 -33.51 12.75
CA ASN A 97 -17.98 -34.08 13.47
C ASN A 97 -18.46 -35.42 12.88
N ARG A 98 -18.23 -35.68 11.58
CA ARG A 98 -18.45 -37.02 11.00
C ARG A 98 -17.33 -37.99 11.39
N LEU A 99 -16.09 -37.49 11.44
CA LEU A 99 -14.94 -38.28 11.86
C LEU A 99 -15.12 -38.75 13.31
N SER A 100 -15.61 -37.91 14.23
CA SER A 100 -15.85 -38.29 15.64
C SER A 100 -16.82 -39.46 15.82
N ARG A 101 -17.67 -39.73 14.83
CA ARG A 101 -18.65 -40.82 14.83
C ARG A 101 -18.15 -42.08 14.12
N THR A 102 -16.96 -42.02 13.52
CA THR A 102 -16.37 -43.13 12.78
C THR A 102 -15.88 -44.20 13.75
N ARG A 103 -16.20 -45.46 13.48
CA ARG A 103 -15.73 -46.60 14.28
C ARG A 103 -14.31 -47.00 13.88
N GLY A 104 -13.58 -47.64 14.79
CA GLY A 104 -12.24 -48.15 14.52
C GLY A 104 -11.09 -47.22 14.91
N MET A 105 -11.38 -46.16 15.68
CA MET A 105 -10.37 -45.32 16.33
C MET A 105 -10.06 -45.83 17.74
N SER A 106 -8.82 -45.62 18.20
CA SER A 106 -8.44 -45.84 19.59
C SER A 106 -9.14 -44.84 20.52
N PRO A 107 -9.30 -45.14 21.83
CA PRO A 107 -9.89 -44.19 22.78
C PRO A 107 -9.19 -42.82 22.81
N MET A 108 -7.86 -42.80 22.61
CA MET A 108 -7.07 -41.58 22.57
C MET A 108 -7.34 -40.76 21.30
N GLU A 109 -7.47 -41.41 20.14
CA GLU A 109 -7.88 -40.74 18.90
C GLU A 109 -9.30 -40.20 18.97
N VAL A 110 -10.24 -40.93 19.60
CA VAL A 110 -11.62 -40.44 19.81
C VAL A 110 -11.62 -39.18 20.66
N ALA A 111 -10.85 -39.15 21.76
CA ALA A 111 -10.71 -37.97 22.61
C ALA A 111 -10.12 -36.79 21.82
N ALA A 112 -9.01 -36.99 21.13
CA ALA A 112 -8.38 -35.92 20.34
C ALA A 112 -9.29 -35.39 19.21
N VAL A 113 -10.08 -36.25 18.56
CA VAL A 113 -11.07 -35.82 17.57
C VAL A 113 -12.20 -35.04 18.21
N GLN A 114 -12.65 -35.41 19.41
CA GLN A 114 -13.69 -34.68 20.13
C GLN A 114 -13.21 -33.30 20.57
N ASP A 115 -11.97 -33.19 21.08
CA ASP A 115 -11.34 -31.91 21.39
C ASP A 115 -11.25 -31.04 20.13
N CYS A 116 -10.89 -31.62 18.99
CA CYS A 116 -10.89 -30.88 17.73
C CYS A 116 -12.30 -30.48 17.24
N VAL A 117 -13.35 -31.25 17.53
CA VAL A 117 -14.74 -30.84 17.22
C VAL A 117 -15.11 -29.56 17.98
N GLU A 118 -14.71 -29.47 19.25
CA GLU A 118 -14.93 -28.29 20.09
C GLU A 118 -14.16 -27.09 19.52
N LEU A 119 -12.85 -27.23 19.32
CA LEU A 119 -11.99 -26.15 18.82
C LEU A 119 -12.42 -25.63 17.44
N ILE A 120 -12.81 -26.51 16.51
CA ILE A 120 -13.32 -26.06 15.20
C ILE A 120 -14.72 -25.42 15.30
N GLY A 121 -15.48 -25.78 16.34
CA GLY A 121 -16.73 -25.11 16.70
C GLY A 121 -16.49 -23.67 17.17
N ASP A 122 -15.48 -23.47 18.00
CA ASP A 122 -15.07 -22.15 18.51
C ASP A 122 -14.53 -21.26 17.37
N SER A 123 -13.59 -21.79 16.55
CA SER A 123 -13.12 -21.13 15.32
C SER A 123 -14.28 -20.69 14.41
N LEU A 124 -15.35 -21.49 14.33
CA LEU A 124 -16.51 -21.17 13.51
C LEU A 124 -17.28 -19.97 14.08
N GLU A 125 -17.56 -19.96 15.38
CA GLU A 125 -18.25 -18.86 16.05
C GLU A 125 -17.48 -17.54 15.90
N GLU A 126 -16.16 -17.58 16.07
CA GLU A 126 -15.28 -16.42 15.97
C GLU A 126 -15.21 -15.85 14.55
N LEU A 127 -15.17 -16.71 13.54
CA LEU A 127 -15.24 -16.29 12.14
C LEU A 127 -16.62 -15.74 11.77
N GLU A 128 -17.71 -16.25 12.34
CA GLU A 128 -19.05 -15.68 12.17
C GLU A 128 -19.15 -14.28 12.78
N LYS A 129 -18.62 -14.07 13.99
CA LYS A 129 -18.49 -12.73 14.60
C LYS A 129 -17.68 -11.79 13.72
N SER A 130 -16.54 -12.27 13.21
CA SER A 130 -15.65 -11.51 12.32
C SER A 130 -16.36 -11.04 11.04
N VAL A 131 -17.07 -11.95 10.36
CA VAL A 131 -17.82 -11.63 9.14
C VAL A 131 -18.97 -10.67 9.43
N CYS A 132 -19.69 -10.87 10.54
CA CYS A 132 -20.80 -10.00 10.95
C CYS A 132 -20.30 -8.55 11.18
N GLN A 133 -19.26 -8.40 12.00
CA GLN A 133 -18.67 -7.10 12.32
C GLN A 133 -18.09 -6.42 11.09
N MET A 134 -17.48 -7.18 10.18
CA MET A 134 -16.96 -6.68 8.89
C MET A 134 -18.08 -6.06 8.02
N GLY A 135 -19.28 -6.67 8.04
CA GLY A 135 -20.46 -6.16 7.34
C GLY A 135 -20.98 -4.84 7.91
N GLN A 136 -20.80 -4.62 9.21
CA GLN A 136 -21.28 -3.45 9.95
C GLN A 136 -20.21 -2.36 10.12
N LEU A 137 -19.03 -2.51 9.50
CA LEU A 137 -17.98 -1.48 9.54
C LEU A 137 -18.48 -0.16 8.96
N GLY A 138 -18.46 0.89 9.77
CA GLY A 138 -18.91 2.23 9.37
C GLY A 138 -19.57 3.06 10.48
N ASP A 139 -19.80 2.48 11.66
CA ASP A 139 -20.26 3.22 12.85
C ASP A 139 -19.09 3.86 13.61
N TYR A 140 -19.41 4.79 14.53
CA TYR A 140 -18.54 5.74 15.25
C TYR A 140 -17.19 5.24 15.83
N ASP A 141 -16.88 3.94 15.75
CA ASP A 141 -15.66 3.33 16.30
C ASP A 141 -15.02 2.27 15.37
N PHE A 142 -14.61 2.68 14.16
CA PHE A 142 -13.90 1.80 13.20
C PHE A 142 -12.68 1.09 13.81
N GLY A 143 -11.95 1.78 14.70
CA GLY A 143 -10.74 1.24 15.32
C GLY A 143 -11.03 0.06 16.24
N ALA A 144 -11.99 0.21 17.16
CA ALA A 144 -12.38 -0.89 18.04
C ALA A 144 -12.97 -2.06 17.26
N GLN A 145 -13.83 -1.78 16.26
CA GLN A 145 -14.45 -2.83 15.43
C GLN A 145 -13.41 -3.68 14.70
N ILE A 146 -12.35 -3.07 14.15
CA ILE A 146 -11.26 -3.81 13.51
C ILE A 146 -10.45 -4.61 14.53
N SER A 147 -10.20 -4.06 15.72
CA SER A 147 -9.49 -4.75 16.81
C SER A 147 -10.25 -6.00 17.27
N ASP A 148 -11.58 -5.92 17.36
CA ASP A 148 -12.42 -7.07 17.71
C ASP A 148 -12.33 -8.16 16.63
N ILE A 149 -12.42 -7.78 15.34
CA ILE A 149 -12.25 -8.71 14.23
C ILE A 149 -10.86 -9.37 14.27
N GLN A 150 -9.80 -8.60 14.47
CA GLN A 150 -8.43 -9.14 14.58
C GLN A 150 -8.30 -10.15 15.73
N THR A 151 -8.93 -9.85 16.87
CA THR A 151 -8.93 -10.72 18.04
C THR A 151 -9.61 -12.05 17.73
N TRP A 152 -10.81 -12.04 17.16
CA TRP A 152 -11.54 -13.26 16.81
C TRP A 152 -10.84 -14.10 15.75
N ILE A 153 -10.27 -13.48 14.70
CA ILE A 153 -9.52 -14.24 13.69
C ILE A 153 -8.27 -14.89 14.31
N SER A 154 -7.59 -14.19 15.22
CA SER A 154 -6.39 -14.72 15.89
C SER A 154 -6.72 -15.84 16.86
N ALA A 155 -7.87 -15.77 17.52
CA ALA A 155 -8.39 -16.86 18.34
C ALA A 155 -8.69 -18.10 17.48
N ALA A 156 -9.37 -17.94 16.34
CA ALA A 156 -9.69 -19.05 15.43
C ALA A 156 -8.41 -19.74 14.88
N LEU A 157 -7.36 -18.96 14.61
CA LEU A 157 -6.05 -19.52 14.25
C LEU A 157 -5.41 -20.33 15.38
N THR A 158 -5.59 -19.90 16.62
CA THR A 158 -5.09 -20.58 17.81
C THR A 158 -5.83 -21.90 18.03
N ASP A 159 -7.16 -21.90 17.85
CA ASP A 159 -7.99 -23.10 17.98
C ASP A 159 -7.71 -24.11 16.86
N ASP A 160 -7.58 -23.65 15.61
CA ASP A 160 -7.17 -24.49 14.48
C ASP A 160 -5.78 -25.13 14.74
N GLY A 161 -4.83 -24.35 15.25
CA GLY A 161 -3.49 -24.81 15.60
C GLY A 161 -3.54 -25.85 16.72
N THR A 162 -4.26 -25.56 17.79
CA THR A 162 -4.42 -26.43 18.96
C THR A 162 -5.08 -27.75 18.57
N CYS A 163 -6.09 -27.73 17.69
CA CYS A 163 -6.69 -28.96 17.17
C CYS A 163 -5.63 -29.82 16.46
N VAL A 164 -4.80 -29.24 15.60
CA VAL A 164 -3.77 -30.00 14.87
C VAL A 164 -2.67 -30.51 15.81
N ASP A 165 -2.26 -29.71 16.79
CA ASP A 165 -1.22 -30.03 17.75
C ASP A 165 -1.62 -31.15 18.72
N GLY A 166 -2.92 -31.29 19.02
CA GLY A 166 -3.47 -32.42 19.77
C GLY A 166 -3.18 -33.80 19.15
N PHE A 167 -2.79 -33.85 17.86
CA PHE A 167 -2.39 -35.09 17.17
C PHE A 167 -0.86 -35.21 16.98
N SER A 168 -0.07 -34.25 17.46
CA SER A 168 1.38 -34.19 17.23
C SER A 168 2.21 -34.95 18.27
N GLU A 169 1.68 -35.23 19.47
CA GLU A 169 2.43 -35.87 20.59
C GLU A 169 2.26 -37.39 20.73
N GLY A 170 2.11 -38.13 19.62
CA GLY A 170 2.09 -39.60 19.61
C GLY A 170 3.47 -40.23 19.34
N GLY A 171 4.43 -40.07 20.26
CA GLY A 171 5.77 -40.66 20.14
C GLY A 171 5.98 -41.90 21.02
N LYS A 172 6.49 -43.00 20.41
CA LYS A 172 7.23 -44.15 21.00
C LYS A 172 6.55 -45.53 21.16
N TYR A 173 5.27 -45.71 20.90
CA TYR A 173 4.71 -47.07 20.68
C TYR A 173 4.07 -47.10 19.30
N GLY A 174 4.63 -47.93 18.42
CA GLY A 174 4.18 -48.06 17.05
C GLY A 174 2.76 -48.60 16.98
N ASP A 175 1.86 -47.76 16.45
CA ASP A 175 0.57 -48.03 15.80
C ASP A 175 -0.31 -46.78 16.06
N GLY A 176 -0.62 -45.90 15.11
CA GLY A 176 -0.67 -46.11 13.69
C GLY A 176 -0.62 -44.80 12.91
N ASN A 177 -0.46 -45.01 11.61
CA ASN A 177 -0.84 -44.09 10.54
C ASN A 177 -2.36 -43.85 10.59
N GLY A 178 -2.83 -43.16 11.64
CA GLY A 178 -4.24 -42.94 11.91
C GLY A 178 -4.85 -42.08 10.81
N ASN A 179 -5.81 -42.64 10.08
CA ASN A 179 -6.61 -41.92 9.09
C ASN A 179 -7.18 -40.61 9.66
N ALA A 180 -7.51 -40.59 10.96
CA ALA A 180 -7.97 -39.40 11.68
C ALA A 180 -6.96 -38.25 11.66
N LYS A 181 -5.69 -38.49 12.03
CA LYS A 181 -4.63 -37.46 12.01
C LYS A 181 -4.43 -36.87 10.63
N LEU A 182 -4.46 -37.70 9.57
CA LEU A 182 -4.32 -37.23 8.19
C LEU A 182 -5.52 -36.38 7.74
N ILE A 183 -6.74 -36.79 8.10
CA ILE A 183 -7.96 -36.03 7.80
C ILE A 183 -7.94 -34.69 8.52
N VAL A 184 -7.71 -34.69 9.84
CA VAL A 184 -7.64 -33.47 10.67
C VAL A 184 -6.59 -32.52 10.11
N ARG A 185 -5.34 -32.98 9.95
CA ARG A 185 -4.24 -32.15 9.45
C ARG A 185 -4.54 -31.56 8.08
N ARG A 186 -5.14 -32.33 7.15
CA ARG A 186 -5.45 -31.84 5.80
C ARG A 186 -6.50 -30.73 5.82
N HIS A 187 -7.58 -30.92 6.57
CA HIS A 187 -8.70 -29.99 6.55
C HIS A 187 -8.46 -28.77 7.41
N VAL A 188 -7.94 -28.95 8.62
CA VAL A 188 -7.74 -27.86 9.59
C VAL A 188 -6.58 -26.95 9.18
N LEU A 189 -5.46 -27.49 8.67
CA LEU A 189 -4.40 -26.61 8.13
C LEU A 189 -4.88 -25.78 6.94
N LYS A 190 -5.79 -26.30 6.11
CA LYS A 190 -6.36 -25.52 5.02
C LYS A 190 -7.20 -24.35 5.56
N VAL A 191 -7.99 -24.57 6.62
CA VAL A 191 -8.73 -23.50 7.31
C VAL A 191 -7.74 -22.48 7.86
N SER A 192 -6.77 -22.91 8.67
CA SER A 192 -5.75 -22.05 9.26
C SER A 192 -5.01 -21.19 8.22
N HIS A 193 -4.62 -21.77 7.08
CA HIS A 193 -3.95 -21.01 6.01
C HIS A 193 -4.86 -19.96 5.36
N LEU A 194 -6.15 -20.27 5.14
CA LEU A 194 -7.12 -19.31 4.61
C LEU A 194 -7.41 -18.19 5.61
N THR A 195 -7.60 -18.54 6.89
CA THR A 195 -7.82 -17.61 7.99
C THR A 195 -6.61 -16.68 8.18
N SER A 196 -5.39 -17.21 8.05
CA SER A 196 -4.14 -16.43 8.10
C SER A 196 -4.05 -15.41 6.96
N ASN A 197 -4.40 -15.82 5.74
CA ASN A 197 -4.50 -14.90 4.61
C ASN A 197 -5.57 -13.82 4.84
N ALA A 198 -6.71 -14.17 5.43
CA ALA A 198 -7.76 -13.22 5.76
C ALA A 198 -7.30 -12.19 6.82
N LEU A 199 -6.57 -12.62 7.85
CA LEU A 199 -5.97 -11.72 8.85
C LEU A 199 -4.98 -10.74 8.22
N ALA A 200 -4.11 -11.23 7.34
CA ALA A 200 -3.14 -10.38 6.65
C ALA A 200 -3.81 -9.32 5.76
N LEU A 201 -4.87 -9.69 5.02
CA LEU A 201 -5.64 -8.76 4.21
C LEU A 201 -6.45 -7.76 5.05
N LEU A 202 -6.97 -8.18 6.20
CA LEU A 202 -7.62 -7.29 7.16
C LEU A 202 -6.63 -6.26 7.73
N ASN A 203 -5.44 -6.71 8.13
CA ASN A 203 -4.38 -5.82 8.63
C ASN A 203 -3.95 -4.82 7.55
N SER A 204 -3.84 -5.27 6.31
CA SER A 204 -3.56 -4.39 5.16
C SER A 204 -4.67 -3.34 5.01
N TYR A 205 -5.95 -3.74 5.05
CA TYR A 205 -7.08 -2.82 4.99
C TYR A 205 -7.09 -1.80 6.16
N ALA A 206 -6.85 -2.26 7.38
CA ALA A 206 -6.81 -1.44 8.59
C ALA A 206 -5.68 -0.39 8.57
N SER A 207 -4.58 -0.68 7.87
CA SER A 207 -3.42 0.22 7.76
C SER A 207 -3.56 1.31 6.69
N LEU A 208 -4.55 1.24 5.80
CA LEU A 208 -4.73 2.22 4.73
C LEU A 208 -4.95 3.66 5.25
N PRO A 209 -5.82 3.92 6.25
CA PRO A 209 -6.05 5.27 6.76
C PRO A 209 -4.81 5.85 7.43
N THR A 210 -4.04 5.04 8.16
CA THR A 210 -2.83 5.49 8.88
C THR A 210 -1.71 5.83 7.91
N MET A 211 -1.52 5.02 6.86
CA MET A 211 -0.54 5.33 5.80
C MET A 211 -0.87 6.65 5.10
N VAL A 212 -2.14 6.89 4.78
CA VAL A 212 -2.57 8.16 4.16
C VAL A 212 -2.28 9.35 5.08
N ILE A 213 -2.59 9.25 6.37
CA ILE A 213 -2.31 10.30 7.36
C ILE A 213 -0.80 10.57 7.47
N ILE A 214 0.03 9.53 7.51
CA ILE A 214 1.50 9.68 7.57
C ILE A 214 2.02 10.40 6.32
N ILE A 215 1.56 10.03 5.13
CA ILE A 215 1.94 10.70 3.88
C ILE A 215 1.54 12.18 3.92
N PHE A 216 0.34 12.52 4.38
CA PHE A 216 -0.08 13.91 4.55
C PHE A 216 0.81 14.68 5.53
N ILE A 217 1.17 14.09 6.67
CA ILE A 217 2.07 14.71 7.65
C ILE A 217 3.46 14.94 7.05
N VAL A 218 4.02 13.95 6.35
CA VAL A 218 5.32 14.07 5.67
C VAL A 218 5.29 15.18 4.64
N MET A 219 4.22 15.29 3.83
CA MET A 219 4.05 16.38 2.87
C MET A 219 3.99 17.76 3.55
N ILE A 220 3.30 17.88 4.69
CA ILE A 220 3.25 19.13 5.47
C ILE A 220 4.63 19.50 6.01
N ILE A 221 5.36 18.52 6.57
CA ILE A 221 6.71 18.73 7.09
C ILE A 221 7.66 19.16 5.96
N GLN A 222 7.61 18.51 4.80
CA GLN A 222 8.40 18.88 3.63
C GLN A 222 8.09 20.32 3.16
N SER A 223 6.81 20.71 3.14
CA SER A 223 6.42 22.08 2.82
C SER A 223 6.97 23.10 3.82
N TYR A 224 7.02 22.77 5.12
CA TYR A 224 7.54 23.66 6.15
C TYR A 224 9.07 23.80 6.08
N VAL A 225 9.77 22.70 5.82
CA VAL A 225 11.23 22.68 5.65
C VAL A 225 11.64 23.54 4.46
N MET A 226 10.95 23.44 3.32
CA MET A 226 11.25 24.23 2.11
C MET A 226 11.11 25.74 2.34
N VAL A 227 10.09 26.18 3.09
CA VAL A 227 9.89 27.60 3.44
C VAL A 227 10.97 28.09 4.42
N ALA A 228 11.37 27.26 5.38
CA ALA A 228 12.39 27.62 6.35
C ALA A 228 13.80 27.74 5.71
N THR A 229 14.14 26.87 4.76
CA THR A 229 15.43 26.91 4.05
C THR A 229 15.51 28.08 3.06
N GLY A 230 14.39 28.49 2.46
CA GLY A 230 14.34 29.65 1.55
C GLY A 230 14.62 31.00 2.22
N LEU A 231 14.55 31.08 3.55
CA LEU A 231 14.84 32.30 4.32
C LEU A 231 16.33 32.47 4.68
N LEU A 232 17.18 31.46 4.41
CA LEU A 232 18.57 31.43 4.89
C LEU A 232 19.64 31.29 3.79
N SER A 233 19.28 31.16 2.52
CA SER A 233 20.27 31.04 1.42
C SER A 233 20.39 32.33 0.60
N ASN A 234 21.39 33.16 0.94
CA ASN A 234 21.91 34.23 0.10
C ASN A 234 23.27 33.83 -0.49
N GLU A 235 23.30 32.80 -1.34
CA GLU A 235 24.45 32.51 -2.20
C GLU A 235 23.96 32.50 -3.66
N PRO A 236 24.61 33.24 -4.58
CA PRO A 236 24.26 33.23 -5.99
C PRO A 236 24.80 31.94 -6.63
N MET A 237 24.10 30.83 -6.41
CA MET A 237 24.38 29.57 -7.10
C MET A 237 23.56 29.53 -8.40
N ASP A 238 24.15 29.05 -9.49
CA ASP A 238 23.45 28.85 -10.76
C ASP A 238 22.23 27.93 -10.54
N SER A 239 21.03 28.50 -10.67
CA SER A 239 19.75 27.84 -10.35
C SER A 239 19.57 26.51 -11.10
N ASN A 240 20.21 26.38 -12.27
CA ASN A 240 20.14 25.16 -13.07
C ASN A 240 20.99 24.03 -12.50
N THR A 241 22.18 24.34 -12.01
CA THR A 241 23.05 23.37 -11.34
C THR A 241 22.41 22.90 -10.02
N GLU A 242 21.76 23.81 -9.29
CA GLU A 242 21.02 23.48 -8.07
C GLU A 242 19.82 22.56 -8.34
N PHE A 243 19.08 22.81 -9.42
CA PHE A 243 17.99 21.93 -9.86
C PHE A 243 18.47 20.50 -10.14
N ILE A 244 19.60 20.34 -10.83
CA ILE A 244 20.19 19.02 -11.10
C ILE A 244 20.61 18.36 -9.79
N LYS A 245 21.28 19.09 -8.90
CA LYS A 245 21.72 18.58 -7.60
C LYS A 245 20.55 18.06 -6.77
N THR A 246 19.46 18.82 -6.73
CA THR A 246 18.23 18.46 -6.02
C THR A 246 17.57 17.23 -6.63
N SER A 247 17.44 17.19 -7.95
CA SER A 247 16.80 16.07 -8.67
C SER A 247 17.62 14.78 -8.54
N CYS A 248 18.95 14.87 -8.65
CA CYS A 248 19.85 13.74 -8.44
C CYS A 248 19.82 13.21 -7.01
N GLY A 249 19.52 14.05 -6.01
CA GLY A 249 19.38 13.64 -4.61
C GLY A 249 18.26 12.62 -4.35
N ALA A 250 17.31 12.48 -5.29
CA ALA A 250 16.24 11.48 -5.23
C ALA A 250 16.58 10.16 -5.96
N THR A 251 17.78 10.05 -6.54
CA THR A 251 18.24 8.86 -7.28
C THR A 251 19.05 7.91 -6.40
N THR A 252 19.19 6.65 -6.81
CA THR A 252 19.97 5.63 -6.08
C THR A 252 21.47 5.97 -6.06
N TYR A 253 21.99 6.60 -7.12
CA TYR A 253 23.41 6.96 -7.25
C TYR A 253 23.58 8.47 -7.48
N PRO A 254 23.34 9.30 -6.45
CA PRO A 254 23.22 10.76 -6.58
C PRO A 254 24.50 11.44 -7.08
N ASP A 255 25.67 11.00 -6.62
CA ASP A 255 26.95 11.58 -7.03
C ASP A 255 27.26 11.30 -8.50
N LEU A 256 26.97 10.09 -8.96
CA LEU A 256 27.12 9.70 -10.38
C LEU A 256 26.14 10.49 -11.24
N CYS A 257 24.87 10.59 -10.82
CA CYS A 257 23.85 11.40 -11.49
C CYS A 257 24.32 12.85 -11.67
N PHE A 258 24.75 13.49 -10.57
CA PHE A 258 25.15 14.89 -10.59
C PHE A 258 26.38 15.12 -11.47
N THR A 259 27.40 14.27 -11.32
CA THR A 259 28.65 14.38 -12.10
C THR A 259 28.40 14.19 -13.61
N THR A 260 27.48 13.31 -13.97
CA THR A 260 27.11 13.07 -15.38
C THR A 260 26.32 14.25 -15.98
N LEU A 261 25.46 14.90 -15.19
CA LEU A 261 24.47 15.85 -15.71
C LEU A 261 24.84 17.32 -15.49
N SER A 262 25.73 17.64 -14.55
CA SER A 262 26.06 19.03 -14.21
C SER A 262 26.60 19.84 -15.39
N SER A 263 27.32 19.20 -16.33
CA SER A 263 27.80 19.87 -17.55
C SER A 263 26.68 20.28 -18.50
N HIS A 264 25.49 19.71 -18.36
CA HIS A 264 24.30 19.98 -19.18
C HIS A 264 23.35 20.99 -18.51
N ALA A 265 23.74 21.63 -17.39
CA ALA A 265 22.90 22.55 -16.62
C ALA A 265 22.23 23.64 -17.49
N PHE A 266 23.00 24.25 -18.39
CA PHE A 266 22.49 25.31 -19.26
C PHE A 266 21.46 24.81 -20.29
N GLU A 267 21.53 23.55 -20.70
CA GLU A 267 20.57 22.95 -21.64
C GLU A 267 19.32 22.46 -20.92
N ILE A 268 19.48 21.94 -19.69
CA ILE A 268 18.40 21.40 -18.88
C ILE A 268 17.46 22.50 -18.35
N GLN A 269 17.96 23.70 -18.03
CA GLN A 269 17.17 24.89 -17.64
C GLN A 269 16.02 24.61 -16.66
N SER A 270 16.31 23.88 -15.58
CA SER A 270 15.32 23.49 -14.56
C SER A 270 14.08 22.75 -15.09
N ASN A 271 14.19 22.09 -16.25
CA ASN A 271 13.11 21.37 -16.89
C ASN A 271 13.25 19.85 -16.65
N PRO A 272 12.30 19.20 -15.95
CA PRO A 272 12.35 17.77 -15.67
C PRO A 272 12.41 16.87 -16.91
N GLN A 273 11.76 17.26 -18.01
CA GLN A 273 11.76 16.48 -19.24
C GLN A 273 13.12 16.56 -19.94
N LEU A 274 13.74 17.75 -19.96
CA LEU A 274 15.10 17.92 -20.50
C LEU A 274 16.14 17.20 -19.63
N LEU A 275 15.94 17.20 -18.30
CA LEU A 275 16.77 16.43 -17.37
C LEU A 275 16.70 14.92 -17.65
N ALA A 276 15.48 14.38 -17.77
CA ALA A 276 15.28 12.97 -18.08
C ALA A 276 15.83 12.61 -19.48
N GLY A 277 15.62 13.47 -20.48
CA GLY A 277 16.20 13.28 -21.82
C GLY A 277 17.73 13.30 -21.83
N ALA A 278 18.35 14.20 -21.06
CA ALA A 278 19.80 14.25 -20.90
C ALA A 278 20.34 12.99 -20.21
N ALA A 279 19.68 12.52 -19.15
CA ALA A 279 20.04 11.29 -18.46
C ALA A 279 19.96 10.06 -19.36
N LEU A 280 18.87 9.91 -20.13
CA LEU A 280 18.72 8.83 -21.10
C LEU A 280 19.79 8.90 -22.19
N SER A 281 20.12 10.10 -22.68
CA SER A 281 21.12 10.29 -23.73
C SER A 281 22.54 9.93 -23.28
N GLU A 282 22.95 10.37 -22.08
CA GLU A 282 24.26 10.02 -21.53
C GLU A 282 24.35 8.54 -21.14
N THR A 283 23.24 7.94 -20.69
CA THR A 283 23.15 6.49 -20.43
C THR A 283 23.33 5.70 -21.74
N LEU A 284 22.54 5.99 -22.78
CA LEU A 284 22.63 5.35 -24.09
C LEU A 284 24.05 5.44 -24.69
N LYS A 285 24.68 6.61 -24.58
CA LYS A 285 26.06 6.82 -25.01
C LYS A 285 27.03 5.92 -24.25
N THR A 286 26.85 5.78 -22.94
CA THR A 286 27.70 4.93 -22.10
C THR A 286 27.49 3.45 -22.43
N VAL A 287 26.24 2.99 -22.59
CA VAL A 287 25.94 1.59 -22.95
C VAL A 287 26.55 1.23 -24.30
N ARG A 288 26.46 2.11 -25.31
CA ARG A 288 27.10 1.90 -26.62
C ARG A 288 28.62 1.73 -26.50
N LEU A 289 29.27 2.56 -25.69
CA LEU A 289 30.72 2.46 -25.45
C LEU A 289 31.08 1.16 -24.74
N THR A 290 30.29 0.77 -23.73
CA THR A 290 30.47 -0.48 -22.98
C THR A 290 30.23 -1.70 -23.87
N SER A 291 29.19 -1.72 -24.69
CA SER A 291 28.90 -2.79 -25.67
C SER A 291 30.07 -2.96 -26.65
N ALA A 292 30.62 -1.86 -27.18
CA ALA A 292 31.80 -1.90 -28.04
C ALA A 292 33.04 -2.44 -27.30
N ALA A 293 33.24 -2.04 -26.03
CA ALA A 293 34.32 -2.55 -25.20
C ALA A 293 34.19 -4.06 -24.93
N MET A 294 32.98 -4.54 -24.61
CA MET A 294 32.71 -5.96 -24.40
C MET A 294 32.87 -6.77 -25.70
N SER A 295 32.45 -6.21 -26.85
CA SER A 295 32.67 -6.82 -28.17
C SER A 295 34.16 -6.95 -28.50
N LYS A 296 34.97 -5.96 -28.12
CA LYS A 296 36.43 -6.03 -28.26
C LYS A 296 37.04 -7.06 -27.31
N LEU A 297 36.56 -7.11 -26.07
CA LEU A 297 37.02 -8.08 -25.07
C LEU A 297 36.69 -9.51 -25.50
N ALA A 298 35.50 -9.76 -26.07
CA ALA A 298 35.07 -11.05 -26.63
C ALA A 298 35.98 -11.57 -27.76
N LYS A 299 36.73 -10.69 -28.43
CA LYS A 299 37.68 -11.02 -29.50
C LYS A 299 39.14 -11.13 -29.02
N SER A 300 39.38 -10.95 -27.72
CA SER A 300 40.73 -11.04 -27.15
C SER A 300 41.25 -12.47 -27.14
N GLN A 301 42.57 -12.61 -27.25
CA GLN A 301 43.25 -13.90 -27.14
C GLN A 301 43.38 -14.30 -25.67
N GLY A 302 43.33 -15.60 -25.38
CA GLY A 302 43.52 -16.13 -24.02
C GLY A 302 42.24 -16.28 -23.19
N LEU A 303 41.06 -16.09 -23.77
CA LEU A 303 39.78 -16.41 -23.15
C LEU A 303 39.56 -17.92 -23.09
N THR A 304 39.01 -18.41 -21.98
CA THR A 304 38.44 -19.75 -21.94
C THR A 304 37.16 -19.81 -22.80
N VAL A 305 36.77 -21.03 -23.22
CA VAL A 305 35.53 -21.24 -23.98
C VAL A 305 34.31 -20.67 -23.25
N ARG A 306 34.29 -20.79 -21.91
CA ARG A 306 33.20 -20.30 -21.07
C ARG A 306 33.18 -18.77 -20.98
N GLU A 307 34.34 -18.12 -20.84
CA GLU A 307 34.42 -16.66 -20.83
C GLU A 307 34.05 -16.06 -22.19
N ALA A 308 34.48 -16.69 -23.29
CA ALA A 308 34.12 -16.24 -24.64
C ALA A 308 32.62 -16.36 -24.91
N ALA A 309 31.97 -17.44 -24.44
CA ALA A 309 30.53 -17.60 -24.53
C ALA A 309 29.79 -16.53 -23.70
N ALA A 310 30.15 -16.35 -22.43
CA ALA A 310 29.51 -15.35 -21.57
C ALA A 310 29.72 -13.90 -22.05
N LEU A 311 30.88 -13.60 -22.65
CA LEU A 311 31.12 -12.29 -23.28
C LEU A 311 30.24 -12.08 -24.52
N LYS A 312 29.99 -13.14 -25.30
CA LYS A 312 29.08 -13.06 -26.44
C LYS A 312 27.65 -12.79 -25.97
N ASP A 313 27.19 -13.53 -24.96
CA ASP A 313 25.86 -13.35 -24.37
C ASP A 313 25.73 -11.93 -23.81
N CYS A 314 26.71 -11.45 -23.03
CA CYS A 314 26.71 -10.08 -22.53
C CYS A 314 26.67 -9.00 -23.64
N VAL A 315 27.32 -9.23 -24.78
CA VAL A 315 27.27 -8.29 -25.92
C VAL A 315 25.88 -8.28 -26.56
N GLU A 316 25.17 -9.40 -26.56
CA GLU A 316 23.78 -9.51 -27.00
C GLU A 316 22.86 -8.73 -26.06
N GLU A 317 22.93 -8.98 -24.75
CA GLU A 317 22.15 -8.26 -23.73
C GLU A 317 22.38 -6.74 -23.80
N LEU A 318 23.64 -6.29 -23.90
CA LEU A 318 23.94 -4.87 -24.07
C LEU A 318 23.47 -4.30 -25.41
N GLY A 319 23.31 -5.14 -26.43
CA GLY A 319 22.70 -4.75 -27.70
C GLY A 319 21.23 -4.42 -27.51
N ASP A 320 20.51 -5.27 -26.80
CA ASP A 320 19.09 -5.07 -26.46
C ASP A 320 18.93 -3.81 -25.59
N SER A 321 19.77 -3.62 -24.57
CA SER A 321 19.79 -2.40 -23.76
C SER A 321 19.98 -1.12 -24.60
N VAL A 322 20.84 -1.17 -25.64
CA VAL A 322 21.04 -0.04 -26.55
C VAL A 322 19.78 0.27 -27.33
N ASP A 323 19.09 -0.75 -27.86
CA ASP A 323 17.88 -0.58 -28.65
C ASP A 323 16.74 0.01 -27.78
N GLU A 324 16.61 -0.47 -26.55
CA GLU A 324 15.60 -0.03 -25.59
C GLU A 324 15.84 1.42 -25.10
N LEU A 325 17.08 1.75 -24.77
CA LEU A 325 17.45 3.13 -24.42
C LEU A 325 17.32 4.06 -25.63
N GLN A 326 17.61 3.59 -26.84
CA GLN A 326 17.43 4.38 -28.06
C GLN A 326 15.95 4.66 -28.34
N ARG A 327 15.07 3.68 -28.14
CA ARG A 327 13.61 3.89 -28.19
C ARG A 327 13.17 4.89 -27.13
N SER A 328 13.70 4.78 -25.91
CA SER A 328 13.39 5.69 -24.80
C SER A 328 13.76 7.14 -25.10
N VAL A 329 14.97 7.38 -25.64
CA VAL A 329 15.41 8.73 -26.07
C VAL A 329 14.53 9.26 -27.20
N GLY A 330 14.22 8.42 -28.19
CA GLY A 330 13.36 8.80 -29.31
C GLY A 330 11.94 9.16 -28.88
N GLU A 331 11.40 8.40 -27.93
CA GLU A 331 10.08 8.63 -27.35
C GLU A 331 10.06 9.90 -26.51
N MET A 332 11.07 10.14 -25.64
CA MET A 332 11.18 11.34 -24.80
C MET A 332 11.17 12.65 -25.61
N GLY A 333 11.71 12.62 -26.84
CA GLY A 333 11.75 13.76 -27.75
C GLY A 333 10.43 14.08 -28.45
N LYS A 334 9.42 13.20 -28.37
CA LYS A 334 8.10 13.43 -28.99
C LYS A 334 7.23 14.35 -28.14
N LYS A 335 6.47 15.21 -28.83
CA LYS A 335 5.35 15.94 -28.23
C LYS A 335 4.07 15.15 -28.52
N ASP A 336 3.78 14.14 -27.69
CA ASP A 336 2.59 13.31 -27.84
C ASP A 336 1.39 13.90 -27.09
N VAL A 337 0.18 13.64 -27.60
CA VAL A 337 -1.11 13.97 -26.98
C VAL A 337 -1.42 13.02 -25.81
N ASN A 338 -0.79 11.83 -25.77
CA ASN A 338 -0.92 10.85 -24.69
C ASN A 338 0.39 10.65 -23.91
N PHE A 339 0.79 11.69 -23.17
CA PHE A 339 2.01 11.72 -22.35
C PHE A 339 2.12 10.58 -21.31
N GLU A 340 0.99 10.07 -20.81
CA GLU A 340 0.97 8.97 -19.83
C GLU A 340 1.45 7.66 -20.47
N MET A 341 0.94 7.33 -21.66
CA MET A 341 1.37 6.15 -22.41
C MET A 341 2.83 6.27 -22.86
N GLN A 342 3.22 7.44 -23.37
CA GLN A 342 4.59 7.76 -23.78
C GLN A 342 5.60 7.41 -22.68
N MET A 343 5.31 7.82 -21.44
CA MET A 343 6.21 7.60 -20.33
C MET A 343 6.13 6.20 -19.73
N SER A 344 4.96 5.55 -19.76
CA SER A 344 4.85 4.12 -19.41
C SER A 344 5.70 3.25 -20.34
N ASP A 345 5.77 3.58 -21.62
CA ASP A 345 6.63 2.90 -22.59
C ASP A 345 8.12 3.13 -22.28
N ILE A 346 8.50 4.39 -22.01
CA ILE A 346 9.87 4.74 -21.60
C ILE A 346 10.28 4.00 -20.32
N GLU A 347 9.43 3.98 -19.29
CA GLU A 347 9.67 3.25 -18.05
C GLU A 347 9.91 1.76 -18.31
N THR A 348 9.09 1.16 -19.17
CA THR A 348 9.20 -0.25 -19.52
C THR A 348 10.54 -0.54 -20.20
N TRP A 349 10.94 0.25 -21.19
CA TRP A 349 12.19 0.02 -21.92
C TRP A 349 13.43 0.30 -21.08
N VAL A 350 13.44 1.35 -20.25
CA VAL A 350 14.59 1.63 -19.38
C VAL A 350 14.73 0.56 -18.28
N SER A 351 13.62 0.01 -17.79
CA SER A 351 13.64 -1.10 -16.82
C SER A 351 14.11 -2.42 -17.44
N ALA A 352 13.75 -2.66 -18.70
CA ALA A 352 14.26 -3.80 -19.47
C ALA A 352 15.78 -3.68 -19.66
N ALA A 353 16.26 -2.51 -20.09
CA ALA A 353 17.70 -2.28 -20.29
C ALA A 353 18.51 -2.53 -19.01
N LEU A 354 17.99 -2.11 -17.86
CA LEU A 354 18.63 -2.39 -16.56
C LEU A 354 18.68 -3.89 -16.25
N THR A 355 17.63 -4.63 -16.63
CA THR A 355 17.55 -6.08 -16.44
C THR A 355 18.56 -6.82 -17.32
N ASP A 356 18.73 -6.38 -18.57
CA ASP A 356 19.71 -6.94 -19.51
C ASP A 356 21.14 -6.68 -19.03
N GLU A 357 21.40 -5.47 -18.51
CA GLU A 357 22.69 -5.10 -17.91
C GLU A 357 23.02 -6.00 -16.69
N ASP A 358 22.05 -6.25 -15.80
CA ASP A 358 22.22 -7.19 -14.69
C ASP A 358 22.42 -8.64 -15.19
N THR A 359 21.69 -9.05 -16.22
CA THR A 359 21.79 -10.38 -16.85
C THR A 359 23.17 -10.62 -17.45
N CYS A 360 23.77 -9.61 -18.09
CA CYS A 360 25.15 -9.68 -18.55
C CYS A 360 26.11 -10.02 -17.40
N VAL A 361 26.00 -9.37 -16.24
CA VAL A 361 26.89 -9.64 -15.09
C VAL A 361 26.64 -11.03 -14.50
N ASP A 362 25.38 -11.43 -14.42
CA ASP A 362 24.97 -12.74 -13.90
C ASP A 362 25.49 -13.90 -14.76
N GLY A 363 25.68 -13.69 -16.06
CA GLY A 363 26.35 -14.63 -16.96
C GLY A 363 27.78 -15.02 -16.52
N PHE A 364 28.43 -14.20 -15.68
CA PHE A 364 29.77 -14.44 -15.11
C PHE A 364 29.76 -15.01 -13.68
N SER A 365 28.59 -15.43 -13.19
CA SER A 365 28.46 -16.06 -11.88
C SER A 365 29.01 -17.49 -11.85
N GLY A 366 29.56 -17.91 -10.70
CA GLY A 366 30.11 -19.26 -10.47
C GLY A 366 31.64 -19.33 -10.31
N ASN A 367 32.10 -20.41 -9.64
CA ASN A 367 33.49 -20.58 -9.19
C ASN A 367 34.52 -20.71 -10.32
N GLY A 368 34.08 -20.98 -11.56
CA GLY A 368 34.96 -21.12 -12.73
C GLY A 368 35.22 -19.82 -13.51
N MET A 369 34.76 -18.66 -13.02
CA MET A 369 34.80 -17.37 -13.72
C MET A 369 35.46 -16.25 -12.90
N ASN A 370 36.22 -16.57 -11.85
CA ASN A 370 36.79 -15.59 -10.91
C ASN A 370 38.10 -14.91 -11.42
N GLY A 371 38.20 -14.68 -12.72
CA GLY A 371 39.37 -14.10 -13.38
C GLY A 371 39.24 -12.61 -13.70
N SER A 372 40.30 -12.05 -14.31
CA SER A 372 40.37 -10.64 -14.74
C SER A 372 39.23 -10.22 -15.68
N VAL A 373 38.74 -11.15 -16.51
CA VAL A 373 37.61 -10.93 -17.44
C VAL A 373 36.36 -10.53 -16.66
N LYS A 374 35.96 -11.31 -15.65
CA LYS A 374 34.79 -11.04 -14.82
C LYS A 374 34.89 -9.69 -14.11
N THR A 375 36.06 -9.37 -13.55
CA THR A 375 36.27 -8.06 -12.90
C THR A 375 36.08 -6.92 -13.89
N THR A 376 36.68 -7.05 -15.09
CA THR A 376 36.57 -6.03 -16.15
C THR A 376 35.12 -5.86 -16.61
N VAL A 377 34.39 -6.97 -16.84
CA VAL A 377 32.96 -6.92 -17.19
C VAL A 377 32.18 -6.25 -16.08
N ARG A 378 32.29 -6.72 -14.84
CA ARG A 378 31.55 -6.17 -13.71
C ARG A 378 31.77 -4.67 -13.53
N GLU A 379 33.00 -4.19 -13.62
CA GLU A 379 33.32 -2.76 -13.48
C GLU A 379 32.65 -1.89 -14.56
N ASN A 380 32.63 -2.35 -15.81
CA ASN A 380 32.01 -1.61 -16.91
C ASN A 380 30.48 -1.65 -16.84
N ILE A 381 29.90 -2.80 -16.53
CA ILE A 381 28.44 -2.99 -16.55
C ILE A 381 27.78 -2.37 -15.33
N VAL A 382 28.37 -2.49 -14.13
CA VAL A 382 27.82 -1.86 -12.92
C VAL A 382 27.72 -0.34 -13.10
N LYS A 383 28.69 0.29 -13.76
CA LYS A 383 28.62 1.72 -14.06
C LYS A 383 27.42 2.04 -14.96
N VAL A 384 27.19 1.23 -15.99
CA VAL A 384 26.07 1.37 -16.90
C VAL A 384 24.74 1.17 -16.16
N ALA A 385 24.59 0.09 -15.39
CA ALA A 385 23.43 -0.18 -14.54
C ALA A 385 23.11 0.96 -13.57
N HIS A 386 24.13 1.56 -12.95
CA HIS A 386 23.93 2.73 -12.09
C HIS A 386 23.42 3.96 -12.87
N MET A 387 23.90 4.18 -14.09
CA MET A 387 23.41 5.26 -14.95
C MET A 387 21.98 5.01 -15.42
N THR A 388 21.66 3.78 -15.84
CA THR A 388 20.31 3.36 -16.24
C THR A 388 19.32 3.46 -15.08
N SER A 389 19.72 3.05 -13.87
CA SER A 389 18.93 3.22 -12.65
C SER A 389 18.65 4.69 -12.34
N ASN A 390 19.66 5.57 -12.47
CA ASN A 390 19.46 7.01 -12.30
C ASN A 390 18.55 7.60 -13.37
N ALA A 391 18.70 7.20 -14.64
CA ALA A 391 17.84 7.64 -15.73
C ALA A 391 16.38 7.23 -15.50
N LEU A 392 16.14 5.99 -15.05
CA LEU A 392 14.81 5.50 -14.66
C LEU A 392 14.21 6.31 -13.52
N ALA A 393 15.00 6.61 -12.48
CA ALA A 393 14.52 7.45 -11.39
C ALA A 393 14.12 8.85 -11.91
N LEU A 394 14.93 9.46 -12.77
CA LEU A 394 14.67 10.80 -13.32
C LEU A 394 13.50 10.84 -14.31
N THR A 395 13.18 9.74 -15.03
CA THR A 395 11.96 9.65 -15.86
C THR A 395 10.69 9.51 -15.02
N LEU A 396 10.80 8.95 -13.81
CA LEU A 396 9.70 8.78 -12.85
C LEU A 396 9.45 10.03 -11.98
N LEU A 397 10.46 10.88 -11.74
CA LEU A 397 10.32 12.11 -10.95
C LEU A 397 9.22 13.09 -11.43
N PRO A 398 9.02 13.33 -12.74
CA PRO A 398 7.94 14.17 -13.25
C PRO A 398 6.55 13.71 -12.79
N PHE A 399 6.33 12.40 -12.66
CA PHE A 399 5.05 11.82 -12.20
C PHE A 399 4.78 12.14 -10.74
N CYS A 400 5.80 12.06 -9.91
CA CYS A 400 5.70 12.45 -8.51
C CYS A 400 5.42 13.96 -8.39
N HIS A 401 6.08 14.78 -9.21
CA HIS A 401 5.92 16.22 -9.17
C HIS A 401 4.58 16.71 -9.73
N LEU A 402 4.02 16.08 -10.77
CA LEU A 402 2.68 16.39 -11.32
C LEU A 402 1.55 15.98 -10.38
N PHE A 403 1.68 14.82 -9.72
CA PHE A 403 0.71 14.37 -8.72
C PHE A 403 0.77 15.25 -7.47
N ILE A 404 1.96 15.59 -6.99
CA ILE A 404 2.17 16.50 -5.85
C ILE A 404 1.76 17.93 -6.20
N PHE A 405 2.12 18.50 -7.36
CA PHE A 405 1.68 19.85 -7.75
C PHE A 405 0.16 19.92 -7.99
N GLY A 406 -0.45 18.86 -8.55
CA GLY A 406 -1.89 18.75 -8.71
C GLY A 406 -2.61 18.74 -7.36
N LEU A 407 -2.14 17.92 -6.42
CA LEU A 407 -2.64 17.88 -5.05
C LEU A 407 -2.36 19.19 -4.30
N MET A 408 -1.18 19.78 -4.43
CA MET A 408 -0.83 21.06 -3.80
C MET A 408 -1.70 22.20 -4.35
N LYS A 409 -1.96 22.26 -5.66
CA LYS A 409 -2.90 23.25 -6.23
C LYS A 409 -4.31 23.03 -5.69
N LEU A 410 -4.78 21.79 -5.60
CA LEU A 410 -6.09 21.46 -5.05
C LEU A 410 -6.19 21.81 -3.56
N ILE A 411 -5.14 21.53 -2.78
CA ILE A 411 -5.03 21.86 -1.35
C ILE A 411 -4.96 23.38 -1.17
N ILE A 412 -4.19 24.12 -1.98
CA ILE A 412 -4.14 25.58 -1.93
C ILE A 412 -5.50 26.17 -2.28
N TYR A 413 -6.19 25.68 -3.32
CA TYR A 413 -7.51 26.18 -3.72
C TYR A 413 -8.59 25.90 -2.67
N THR A 414 -8.55 24.71 -2.06
CA THR A 414 -9.47 24.36 -0.97
C THR A 414 -9.17 25.13 0.31
N CYS A 415 -7.89 25.34 0.68
CA CYS A 415 -7.49 26.18 1.80
C CYS A 415 -7.87 27.66 1.61
N LEU A 416 -7.66 28.23 0.42
CA LEU A 416 -8.08 29.60 0.10
C LEU A 416 -9.60 29.75 0.14
N SER A 417 -10.34 28.77 -0.38
CA SER A 417 -11.81 28.74 -0.32
C SER A 417 -12.31 28.64 1.12
N LEU A 418 -11.68 27.81 1.96
CA LEU A 418 -12.02 27.67 3.37
C LEU A 418 -11.71 28.94 4.16
N LEU A 419 -10.56 29.59 3.90
CA LEU A 419 -10.19 30.87 4.51
C LEU A 419 -11.18 31.98 4.14
N TYR A 420 -11.64 32.01 2.89
CA TYR A 420 -12.67 32.95 2.44
C TYR A 420 -14.02 32.71 3.14
N ILE A 421 -14.44 31.45 3.30
CA ILE A 421 -15.68 31.10 4.04
C ILE A 421 -15.56 31.49 5.53
N LEU A 422 -14.43 31.23 6.16
CA LEU A 422 -14.18 31.59 7.56
C LEU A 422 -14.19 33.11 7.78
N THR A 423 -13.64 33.89 6.85
CA THR A 423 -13.69 35.37 6.93
C THR A 423 -15.11 35.92 6.74
N LEU A 424 -15.90 35.34 5.83
CA LEU A 424 -17.33 35.66 5.69
C LEU A 424 -18.14 35.32 6.93
N LEU A 425 -17.93 34.13 7.51
CA LEU A 425 -18.58 33.70 8.75
C LEU A 425 -18.21 34.62 9.93
N SER A 426 -16.93 34.97 10.06
CA SER A 426 -16.46 35.92 11.07
C SER A 426 -17.13 37.29 10.92
N SER A 427 -17.25 37.80 9.69
CA SER A 427 -17.95 39.06 9.39
C SER A 427 -19.45 38.99 9.71
N LEU A 428 -20.12 37.88 9.37
CA LEU A 428 -21.53 37.65 9.69
C LEU A 428 -21.76 37.56 11.20
N ILE A 429 -20.93 36.83 11.94
CA ILE A 429 -20.99 36.73 13.40
C ILE A 429 -20.78 38.10 14.03
N ASN A 430 -19.79 38.87 13.57
CA ASN A 430 -19.51 40.20 14.09
C ASN A 430 -20.68 41.17 13.85
N ASN A 431 -21.28 41.13 12.65
CA ASN A 431 -22.48 41.91 12.33
C ASN A 431 -23.70 41.48 13.16
N TYR A 432 -23.90 40.19 13.35
CA TYR A 432 -24.98 39.65 14.19
C TYR A 432 -24.82 40.08 15.65
N LEU A 433 -23.61 39.97 16.21
CA LEU A 433 -23.30 40.43 17.57
C LEU A 433 -23.51 41.93 17.69
N LYS A 434 -23.03 42.74 16.74
CA LYS A 434 -23.24 44.20 16.73
C LYS A 434 -24.72 44.57 16.68
N PHE A 435 -25.52 43.83 15.91
CA PHE A 435 -26.97 44.02 15.82
C PHE A 435 -27.69 43.64 17.13
N GLU A 436 -27.35 42.51 17.74
CA GLU A 436 -27.92 42.10 19.03
C GLU A 436 -27.51 43.04 20.18
N PHE A 437 -26.25 43.49 20.20
CA PHE A 437 -25.80 44.52 21.15
C PHE A 437 -26.57 45.84 20.96
N SER A 438 -26.79 46.27 19.72
CA SER A 438 -27.58 47.47 19.41
C SER A 438 -29.04 47.34 19.88
N LYS A 439 -29.69 46.19 19.63
CA LYS A 439 -31.04 45.89 20.14
C LYS A 439 -31.09 45.89 21.67
N LYS A 440 -30.10 45.31 22.33
CA LYS A 440 -30.01 45.26 23.79
C LYS A 440 -29.81 46.65 24.40
N GLN A 441 -28.97 47.49 23.78
CA GLN A 441 -28.78 48.89 24.13
C GLN A 441 -30.06 49.72 23.97
N GLU A 442 -30.79 49.56 22.87
CA GLU A 442 -32.06 50.27 22.65
C GLU A 442 -33.13 49.83 23.66
N LYS A 443 -33.18 48.53 24.01
CA LYS A 443 -34.08 48.00 25.06
C LYS A 443 -33.73 48.55 26.45
N ILE A 444 -32.45 48.71 26.76
CA ILE A 444 -31.97 49.35 28.00
C ILE A 444 -32.34 50.84 28.02
N ARG A 445 -32.08 51.59 26.94
CA ARG A 445 -32.45 53.01 26.81
C ARG A 445 -33.95 53.24 26.99
N ARG A 446 -34.80 52.38 26.43
CA ARG A 446 -36.26 52.45 26.60
C ARG A 446 -36.69 52.21 28.05
N ARG A 447 -36.04 51.25 28.75
CA ARG A 447 -36.31 51.00 30.18
C ARG A 447 -35.84 52.15 31.08
N ILE A 448 -34.73 52.80 30.75
CA ILE A 448 -34.24 54.00 31.45
C ILE A 448 -35.22 55.17 31.25
N ARG A 449 -35.68 55.40 30.00
CA ARG A 449 -36.67 56.44 29.68
C ARG A 449 -38.01 56.24 30.38
N GLN A 450 -38.47 55.00 30.57
CA GLN A 450 -39.72 54.70 31.25
C GLN A 450 -39.66 54.83 32.78
N ARG A 451 -38.48 54.82 33.39
CA ARG A 451 -38.32 54.87 34.86
C ARG A 451 -38.10 56.27 35.44
N ASN A 452 -38.04 57.32 34.62
CA ASN A 452 -37.88 58.72 35.05
C ASN A 452 -36.79 58.91 36.14
N VAL A 453 -35.69 58.17 36.02
CA VAL A 453 -34.54 58.30 36.92
C VAL A 453 -33.67 59.42 36.38
N ILE A 454 -33.50 60.48 37.16
CA ILE A 454 -32.50 61.51 36.92
C ILE A 454 -31.14 60.84 37.10
N ILE A 455 -30.48 60.50 35.98
CA ILE A 455 -29.14 59.93 35.99
C ILE A 455 -28.15 61.09 36.10
N ASP A 456 -27.40 61.08 37.20
CA ASP A 456 -26.32 62.03 37.49
C ASP A 456 -25.35 62.14 36.30
N PRO A 457 -24.99 63.35 35.83
CA PRO A 457 -24.06 63.54 34.71
C PRO A 457 -22.72 62.82 34.88
N VAL A 458 -22.29 62.51 36.11
CA VAL A 458 -21.06 61.74 36.38
C VAL A 458 -21.19 60.28 35.93
N LEU A 459 -22.38 59.68 35.98
CA LEU A 459 -22.61 58.28 35.57
C LEU A 459 -22.65 58.11 34.04
N CYS A 460 -23.08 59.15 33.31
CA CYS A 460 -23.05 59.16 31.84
C CYS A 460 -21.61 59.17 31.28
N ILE A 461 -20.68 59.83 31.98
CA ILE A 461 -19.25 59.86 31.60
C ILE A 461 -18.61 58.47 31.80
N PHE A 462 -18.96 57.77 32.89
CA PHE A 462 -18.46 56.41 33.15
C PHE A 462 -18.95 55.37 32.12
N ILE A 463 -20.20 55.49 31.65
CA ILE A 463 -20.74 54.61 30.61
C ILE A 463 -20.07 54.87 29.25
N HIS A 464 -19.72 56.12 28.94
CA HIS A 464 -19.06 56.47 27.69
C HIS A 464 -17.59 56.02 27.63
N LEU A 465 -16.88 56.03 28.77
CA LEU A 465 -15.50 55.53 28.88
C LEU A 465 -15.38 54.00 28.88
N SER A 466 -16.48 53.27 29.11
CA SER A 466 -16.50 51.79 29.06
C SER A 466 -16.77 51.24 27.64
N ILE A 467 -16.88 52.12 26.63
CA ILE A 467 -17.27 51.83 25.24
C ILE A 467 -16.14 52.12 24.23
N LEU A 468 -15.02 52.70 24.68
CA LEU A 468 -13.72 52.66 23.99
C LEU A 468 -12.99 51.38 24.39
#